data_AF-A0A366NL18-F1
#
_entry.id   AF-A0A366NL18-F1
#
_cell.length_a   1.000
_cell.length_b   1.000
_cell.length_c   1.000
_cell.angle_alpha   90.00
_cell.angle_beta   90.00
_cell.angle_gamma   90.00
#
_symmetry.space_group_name_H-M   'P 1'
#
loop_
_entity.id
_entity.type
_entity.pdbx_description
1 polymer ?
#
loop_
_entity_poly.entity_id
_entity_poly.type
_entity_poly.pdbx_seq_one_letter_code
_entity_poly.pdbx_strand_id
1 'polypeptide(L)'
;MAMPVRDRKLYKAEILQANKILSEAERKKIIHDYKPIDQEDDEDDEWAEHNVPSHPRFGLRRALRNKLHLALFTIMHSIFSLYIRIRQAWHIVAYRISSILFYHHRTPAFIERDVDGLKKKPQHLSVVLKVGQGGRHSAELERLVNEAAEIAVWCTCAKIPTLTVYERTGIFKKYLPHVQQSINQKFRSYFGRHQPSLTVSMPHADEVLESPALGDFARADPRHLNISFISAEDGRESMVDLTRTLAEMSQKNKLSPKDIGMDLIGAELSEGIMPEPDLLILFGPHVELDGYPPWPIRLTEIFCLPDNQEVGYQVFLRALRNFANAQFRKGK
;
A
#
# COMPACT_ATOMS: atom_id res chain seq x y z
N MET A 1 -36.85 -18.32 7.62
CA MET A 1 -38.14 -17.79 8.14
C MET A 1 -37.87 -16.71 9.19
N ALA A 2 -38.71 -15.68 9.28
CA ALA A 2 -38.60 -14.66 10.33
C ALA A 2 -39.25 -15.15 11.63
N MET A 3 -38.54 -15.04 12.75
CA MET A 3 -39.01 -15.50 14.08
C MET A 3 -40.26 -14.70 14.54
N PRO A 4 -41.35 -15.37 14.98
CA PRO A 4 -42.56 -14.72 15.49
C PRO A 4 -42.28 -13.79 16.67
N VAL A 5 -43.10 -12.74 16.81
CA VAL A 5 -42.93 -11.69 17.83
C VAL A 5 -42.95 -12.23 19.25
N ARG A 6 -43.71 -13.31 19.50
CA ARG A 6 -43.79 -14.00 20.80
C ARG A 6 -42.45 -14.63 21.19
N ASP A 7 -41.85 -15.40 20.29
CA ASP A 7 -40.62 -16.14 20.55
C ASP A 7 -39.41 -15.20 20.62
N ARG A 8 -39.44 -14.11 19.86
CA ARG A 8 -38.46 -13.03 19.95
C ARG A 8 -38.49 -12.31 21.30
N LYS A 9 -39.67 -12.12 21.90
CA LYS A 9 -39.83 -11.53 23.24
C LYS A 9 -39.36 -12.50 24.33
N LEU A 10 -39.70 -13.79 24.21
CA LEU A 10 -39.25 -14.84 25.14
C LEU A 10 -37.73 -15.00 25.11
N TYR A 11 -37.12 -15.06 23.92
CA TYR A 11 -35.67 -15.16 23.76
C TYR A 11 -34.93 -13.96 24.36
N LYS A 12 -35.46 -12.74 24.14
CA LYS A 12 -34.91 -11.52 24.76
C LYS A 12 -35.05 -11.50 26.28
N ALA A 13 -36.18 -11.96 26.82
CA ALA A 13 -36.40 -12.04 28.26
C ALA A 13 -35.44 -13.05 28.94
N GLU A 14 -35.15 -14.17 28.26
CA GLU A 14 -34.20 -15.19 28.75
C GLU A 14 -32.75 -14.70 28.80
N ILE A 15 -32.33 -13.93 27.78
CA ILE A 15 -31.00 -13.29 27.76
C ILE A 15 -30.88 -12.27 28.90
N LEU A 16 -31.92 -11.48 29.14
CA LEU A 16 -31.94 -10.46 30.19
C LEU A 16 -31.92 -11.06 31.61
N GLN A 17 -32.46 -12.27 31.79
CA GLN A 17 -32.49 -12.96 33.08
C GLN A 17 -31.43 -14.07 33.23
N ALA A 18 -30.38 -14.02 32.41
CA ALA A 18 -29.24 -14.93 32.46
C ALA A 18 -29.65 -16.42 32.50
N ASN A 19 -30.53 -16.82 31.56
CA ASN A 19 -30.82 -18.23 31.29
C ASN A 19 -31.50 -18.97 32.47
N LYS A 20 -32.49 -18.36 33.12
CA LYS A 20 -33.21 -18.94 34.27
C LYS A 20 -34.68 -19.29 34.00
N ILE A 21 -35.26 -18.84 32.89
CA ILE A 21 -36.71 -18.93 32.63
C ILE A 21 -37.04 -20.18 31.81
N LEU A 22 -36.22 -20.54 30.83
CA LEU A 22 -36.44 -21.72 29.99
C LEU A 22 -35.55 -22.89 30.41
N SER A 23 -36.08 -24.10 30.34
CA SER A 23 -35.27 -25.32 30.45
C SER A 23 -34.35 -25.46 29.22
N GLU A 24 -33.24 -26.19 29.36
CA GLU A 24 -32.28 -26.37 28.27
C GLU A 24 -32.92 -27.02 27.03
N ALA A 25 -33.91 -27.91 27.23
CA ALA A 25 -34.67 -28.55 26.17
C ALA A 25 -35.54 -27.55 25.38
N GLU A 26 -36.20 -26.62 26.07
CA GLU A 26 -37.03 -25.60 25.43
C GLU A 26 -36.20 -24.57 24.67
N ARG A 27 -35.01 -24.22 25.16
CA ARG A 27 -34.07 -23.35 24.43
C ARG A 27 -33.60 -24.00 23.13
N LYS A 28 -33.22 -25.27 23.19
CA LYS A 28 -32.82 -26.05 22.01
C LYS A 28 -33.96 -26.14 21.01
N LYS A 29 -35.19 -26.29 21.48
CA LYS A 29 -36.39 -26.31 20.63
C LYS A 29 -36.61 -24.99 19.90
N ILE A 30 -36.55 -23.85 20.59
CA ILE A 30 -36.70 -22.53 19.95
C ILE A 30 -35.60 -22.33 18.89
N ILE A 31 -34.35 -22.73 19.15
CA ILE A 31 -33.27 -22.58 18.17
C ILE A 31 -33.45 -23.54 16.99
N HIS A 32 -33.87 -24.78 17.25
CA HIS A 32 -34.08 -25.82 16.24
C HIS A 32 -35.23 -25.48 15.29
N ASP A 33 -36.33 -24.93 15.81
CA ASP A 33 -37.52 -24.57 15.03
C ASP A 33 -37.25 -23.40 14.05
N TYR A 34 -36.21 -22.60 14.30
CA TYR A 34 -35.81 -21.47 13.44
C TYR A 34 -34.43 -21.64 12.79
N LYS A 35 -33.82 -22.83 12.91
CA LYS A 35 -32.67 -23.16 12.09
C LYS A 35 -33.11 -23.02 10.63
N PRO A 36 -32.31 -22.43 9.74
CA PRO A 36 -32.60 -22.48 8.31
C PRO A 36 -32.93 -23.93 7.96
N ILE A 37 -34.04 -24.16 7.28
CA ILE A 37 -34.23 -25.40 6.54
C ILE A 37 -33.00 -25.42 5.63
N ASP A 38 -32.07 -26.31 5.93
CA ASP A 38 -31.05 -26.66 4.97
C ASP A 38 -31.87 -27.07 3.75
N GLN A 39 -31.81 -26.29 2.66
CA GLN A 39 -32.20 -26.80 1.36
C GLN A 39 -31.17 -27.88 1.06
N GLU A 40 -31.36 -29.04 1.70
CA GLU A 40 -31.06 -30.31 1.08
C GLU A 40 -31.96 -30.32 -0.14
N ASP A 41 -31.32 -30.22 -1.30
CA ASP A 41 -31.93 -30.47 -2.58
C ASP A 41 -32.84 -31.71 -2.47
N ASP A 42 -34.10 -31.57 -2.88
CA ASP A 42 -35.08 -32.65 -2.99
C ASP A 42 -34.58 -33.72 -3.99
N GLU A 43 -33.70 -34.63 -3.56
CA GLU A 43 -33.29 -35.81 -4.34
C GLU A 43 -33.23 -37.12 -3.52
N ASP A 44 -33.86 -37.21 -2.34
CA ASP A 44 -33.87 -38.45 -1.58
C ASP A 44 -35.29 -38.84 -1.12
N ASP A 45 -36.08 -39.44 -2.03
CA ASP A 45 -37.03 -40.53 -1.67
C ASP A 45 -37.64 -41.21 -2.91
N GLU A 46 -36.79 -41.87 -3.71
CA GLU A 46 -37.29 -42.86 -4.67
C GLU A 46 -36.37 -44.08 -4.87
N TRP A 47 -35.67 -44.54 -3.83
CA TRP A 47 -35.03 -45.87 -3.87
C TRP A 47 -35.20 -46.61 -2.56
N ALA A 48 -36.21 -47.48 -2.58
CA ALA A 48 -36.43 -48.58 -1.66
C ALA A 48 -35.13 -49.29 -1.23
N GLU A 49 -35.16 -49.82 -0.01
CA GLU A 49 -34.22 -50.77 0.61
C GLU A 49 -34.04 -52.08 -0.21
N HIS A 50 -33.55 -51.96 -1.43
CA HIS A 50 -33.10 -53.05 -2.27
C HIS A 50 -31.89 -52.60 -3.07
N ASN A 51 -30.80 -52.32 -2.34
CA ASN A 51 -29.40 -52.55 -2.74
C ASN A 51 -28.50 -51.83 -1.73
N VAL A 52 -28.26 -52.44 -0.57
CA VAL A 52 -27.06 -52.10 0.20
C VAL A 52 -25.86 -52.51 -0.66
N PRO A 53 -25.03 -51.59 -1.18
CA PRO A 53 -23.79 -52.00 -1.84
C PRO A 53 -22.88 -52.54 -0.75
N SER A 54 -22.58 -53.82 -0.85
CA SER A 54 -21.66 -54.54 0.03
C SER A 54 -20.32 -53.80 0.13
N HIS A 55 -19.94 -53.39 1.35
CA HIS A 55 -18.60 -52.94 1.77
C HIS A 55 -18.00 -51.73 1.00
N PRO A 56 -17.24 -50.84 1.67
CA PRO A 56 -16.44 -49.85 0.96
C PRO A 56 -15.30 -50.59 0.24
N ARG A 57 -15.54 -51.05 -0.99
CA ARG A 57 -14.46 -51.51 -1.85
C ARG A 57 -13.56 -50.30 -2.05
N PHE A 58 -12.38 -50.32 -1.44
CA PHE A 58 -11.30 -49.37 -1.68
C PHE A 58 -11.22 -49.11 -3.18
N GLY A 59 -11.78 -47.98 -3.61
CA GLY A 59 -11.98 -47.69 -5.02
C GLY A 59 -10.65 -47.26 -5.59
N LEU A 60 -9.83 -48.23 -6.00
CA LEU A 60 -8.54 -47.97 -6.64
C LEU A 60 -8.69 -46.88 -7.71
N ARG A 61 -9.79 -46.87 -8.48
CA ARG A 61 -10.12 -45.85 -9.49
C ARG A 61 -10.34 -44.43 -8.95
N ARG A 62 -11.03 -44.26 -7.81
CA ARG A 62 -11.23 -42.94 -7.16
C ARG A 62 -9.92 -42.45 -6.54
N ALA A 63 -9.17 -43.36 -5.91
CA ALA A 63 -7.84 -43.08 -5.43
C ALA A 63 -6.87 -42.74 -6.59
N LEU A 64 -6.92 -43.47 -7.71
CA LEU A 64 -6.12 -43.24 -8.91
C LEU A 64 -6.47 -41.90 -9.56
N ARG A 65 -7.76 -41.55 -9.64
CA ARG A 65 -8.24 -40.25 -10.14
C ARG A 65 -7.78 -39.10 -9.25
N ASN A 66 -7.85 -39.25 -7.92
CA ASN A 66 -7.33 -38.24 -6.99
C ASN A 66 -5.80 -38.12 -7.07
N LYS A 67 -5.08 -39.24 -7.22
CA LYS A 67 -3.63 -39.26 -7.46
C LYS A 67 -3.28 -38.63 -8.81
N LEU A 68 -4.10 -38.82 -9.85
CA LEU A 68 -3.95 -38.18 -11.16
C LEU A 68 -4.19 -36.67 -11.07
N HIS A 69 -5.26 -36.21 -10.42
CA HIS A 69 -5.50 -34.78 -10.20
C HIS A 69 -4.36 -34.14 -9.42
N LEU A 70 -3.85 -34.81 -8.39
CA LEU A 70 -2.69 -34.34 -7.63
C LEU A 70 -1.43 -34.31 -8.51
N ALA A 71 -1.19 -35.35 -9.32
CA ALA A 71 -0.05 -35.40 -10.25
C ALA A 71 -0.13 -34.30 -11.32
N LEU A 72 -1.31 -34.06 -11.90
CA LEU A 72 -1.51 -32.96 -12.85
C LEU A 72 -1.29 -31.60 -12.17
N PHE A 73 -1.83 -31.41 -10.97
CA PHE A 73 -1.60 -30.20 -10.19
C PHE A 73 -0.12 -29.99 -9.87
N THR A 74 0.62 -31.03 -9.46
CA THR A 74 2.06 -30.91 -9.16
C THR A 74 2.89 -30.67 -10.40
N ILE A 75 2.58 -31.32 -11.52
CA ILE A 75 3.26 -31.07 -12.81
C ILE A 75 3.01 -29.63 -13.26
N MET A 76 1.76 -29.19 -13.28
CA MET A 76 1.39 -27.83 -13.64
C MET A 76 2.08 -26.81 -12.72
N HIS A 77 2.00 -27.01 -11.41
CA HIS A 77 2.65 -26.13 -10.43
C HIS A 77 4.17 -26.12 -10.58
N SER A 78 4.80 -27.25 -10.93
CA SER A 78 6.24 -27.34 -11.18
C SER A 78 6.66 -26.57 -12.44
N ILE A 79 5.89 -26.69 -13.53
CA ILE A 79 6.12 -25.94 -14.78
C ILE A 79 5.96 -24.43 -14.53
N PHE A 80 4.87 -24.00 -13.87
CA PHE A 80 4.67 -22.59 -13.54
C PHE A 80 5.74 -22.07 -12.58
N SER A 81 6.12 -22.85 -11.57
CA SER A 81 7.19 -22.48 -10.64
C SER A 81 8.53 -22.33 -11.34
N LEU A 82 8.86 -23.24 -12.25
CA LEU A 82 10.09 -23.17 -13.05
C LEU A 82 10.08 -21.94 -13.95
N TYR A 83 8.97 -21.68 -14.65
CA TYR A 83 8.82 -20.50 -15.49
C TYR A 83 8.97 -19.19 -14.69
N ILE A 84 8.29 -19.07 -13.55
CA ILE A 84 8.35 -17.88 -12.69
C ILE A 84 9.79 -17.67 -12.18
N ARG A 85 10.47 -18.72 -11.72
CA ARG A 85 11.87 -18.62 -11.25
C ARG A 85 12.83 -18.23 -12.36
N ILE A 86 12.70 -18.80 -13.56
CA ILE A 86 13.54 -18.45 -14.72
C ILE A 86 13.31 -16.99 -15.10
N ARG A 87 12.05 -16.54 -15.18
CA ARG A 87 11.71 -15.16 -15.47
C ARG A 87 12.27 -14.20 -14.42
N GLN A 88 12.12 -14.50 -13.14
CA GLN A 88 12.66 -13.70 -12.04
C GLN A 88 14.19 -13.63 -12.12
N ALA A 89 14.86 -14.76 -12.33
CA ALA A 89 16.31 -14.80 -12.48
C ALA A 89 16.78 -13.96 -13.67
N TRP A 90 16.09 -14.07 -14.81
CA TRP A 90 16.37 -13.27 -16.00
C TRP A 90 16.21 -11.77 -15.72
N HIS A 91 15.10 -11.36 -15.10
CA HIS A 91 14.84 -9.96 -14.75
C HIS A 91 15.86 -9.41 -13.77
N ILE A 92 16.21 -10.16 -12.71
CA ILE A 92 17.22 -9.75 -11.74
C ILE A 92 18.57 -9.52 -12.44
N VAL A 93 19.00 -10.46 -13.29
CA VAL A 93 20.25 -10.33 -14.03
C VAL A 93 20.20 -9.17 -15.01
N ALA A 94 19.13 -9.04 -15.79
CA ALA A 94 18.96 -7.97 -16.76
C ALA A 94 18.95 -6.59 -16.09
N TYR A 95 18.21 -6.43 -14.99
CA TYR A 95 18.16 -5.19 -14.21
C TYR A 95 19.51 -4.88 -13.57
N ARG A 96 20.22 -5.89 -13.05
CA ARG A 96 21.55 -5.68 -12.45
C ARG A 96 22.58 -5.25 -13.48
N ILE A 97 22.63 -5.94 -14.63
CA ILE A 97 23.50 -5.59 -15.75
C ILE A 97 23.18 -4.19 -16.26
N SER A 98 21.90 -3.87 -16.41
CA SER A 98 21.45 -2.55 -16.85
C SER A 98 21.86 -1.47 -15.85
N SER A 99 21.63 -1.69 -14.55
CA SER A 99 22.03 -0.76 -13.47
C SER A 99 23.53 -0.50 -13.47
N ILE A 100 24.33 -1.56 -13.62
CA ILE A 100 25.78 -1.45 -13.75
C ILE A 100 26.13 -0.67 -15.02
N LEU A 101 25.75 -1.12 -16.21
CA LEU A 101 26.15 -0.49 -17.48
C LEU A 101 25.79 1.00 -17.58
N PHE A 102 24.59 1.39 -17.13
CA PHE A 102 24.08 2.74 -17.34
C PHE A 102 24.24 3.68 -16.14
N TYR A 103 24.57 3.19 -14.93
CA TYR A 103 24.55 3.99 -13.71
C TYR A 103 25.89 4.05 -12.94
N HIS A 104 27.03 4.09 -13.65
CA HIS A 104 28.33 4.32 -13.00
C HIS A 104 28.59 5.80 -12.64
N HIS A 105 27.86 6.75 -13.22
CA HIS A 105 28.13 8.18 -13.04
C HIS A 105 27.06 8.85 -12.18
N ARG A 106 27.29 8.86 -10.87
CA ARG A 106 26.51 9.59 -9.85
C ARG A 106 26.70 11.11 -9.96
N THR A 107 26.37 11.71 -11.11
CA THR A 107 26.49 13.16 -11.29
C THR A 107 25.12 13.78 -11.57
N PRO A 108 24.79 14.93 -10.95
CA PRO A 108 23.52 15.63 -11.20
C PRO A 108 23.26 15.93 -12.69
N ALA A 109 24.30 16.30 -13.43
CA ALA A 109 24.17 16.70 -14.85
C ALA A 109 23.66 15.56 -15.75
N PHE A 110 24.08 14.31 -15.49
CA PHE A 110 23.55 13.15 -16.24
C PHE A 110 22.06 12.94 -15.97
N ILE A 111 21.65 13.04 -14.70
CA ILE A 111 20.24 12.86 -14.31
C ILE A 111 19.37 13.97 -14.93
N GLU A 112 19.84 15.21 -14.89
CA GLU A 112 19.12 16.33 -15.47
C GLU A 112 18.95 16.14 -16.99
N ARG A 113 20.00 15.71 -17.70
CA ARG A 113 19.94 15.41 -19.15
C ARG A 113 18.95 14.29 -19.50
N ASP A 114 18.90 13.22 -18.69
CA ASP A 114 17.99 12.09 -18.94
C ASP A 114 16.51 12.48 -18.79
N VAL A 115 16.24 13.50 -17.97
CA VAL A 115 14.91 13.96 -17.60
C VAL A 115 14.47 15.19 -18.41
N ASP A 116 15.41 15.93 -19.02
CA ASP A 116 15.12 17.16 -19.78
C ASP A 116 14.23 16.92 -21.01
N GLY A 117 14.41 15.79 -21.70
CA GLY A 117 13.61 15.42 -22.87
C GLY A 117 12.19 14.90 -22.57
N LEU A 118 11.75 14.89 -21.31
CA LEU A 118 10.42 14.40 -20.94
C LEU A 118 9.34 15.44 -21.20
N LYS A 119 8.26 15.04 -21.88
CA LYS A 119 7.12 15.92 -22.22
C LYS A 119 6.43 16.55 -21.01
N LYS A 120 6.37 15.82 -19.90
CA LYS A 120 5.79 16.27 -18.63
C LYS A 120 6.48 15.57 -17.46
N LYS A 121 6.50 16.22 -16.30
CA LYS A 121 7.09 15.75 -15.04
C LYS A 121 6.05 15.89 -13.92
N PRO A 122 6.04 14.96 -12.94
CA PRO A 122 5.16 15.08 -11.79
C PRO A 122 5.61 16.28 -10.93
N GLN A 123 4.68 17.03 -10.38
CA GLN A 123 4.94 18.05 -9.35
C GLN A 123 5.09 17.39 -7.98
N HIS A 124 4.29 16.36 -7.72
CA HIS A 124 4.36 15.58 -6.51
C HIS A 124 4.62 14.11 -6.82
N LEU A 125 5.78 13.63 -6.41
CA LEU A 125 6.15 12.22 -6.47
C LEU A 125 5.94 11.56 -5.12
N SER A 126 5.31 10.39 -5.09
CA SER A 126 5.34 9.54 -3.90
C SER A 126 5.99 8.18 -4.18
N VAL A 127 6.63 7.63 -3.17
CA VAL A 127 7.34 6.35 -3.24
C VAL A 127 6.95 5.46 -2.06
N VAL A 128 6.77 4.17 -2.31
CA VAL A 128 6.54 3.17 -1.26
C VAL A 128 7.84 2.39 -1.05
N LEU A 129 8.39 2.48 0.16
CA LEU A 129 9.56 1.70 0.57
C LEU A 129 9.11 0.58 1.51
N LYS A 130 9.56 -0.65 1.23
CA LYS A 130 9.26 -1.82 2.06
C LYS A 130 10.45 -2.19 2.92
N VAL A 131 10.18 -2.52 4.18
CA VAL A 131 11.14 -3.15 5.08
C VAL A 131 11.44 -4.56 4.55
N GLY A 132 12.72 -4.95 4.56
CA GLY A 132 13.12 -6.29 4.16
C GLY A 132 12.56 -7.34 5.14
N GLN A 133 12.35 -8.56 4.67
CA GLN A 133 12.02 -9.66 5.58
C GLN A 133 13.32 -10.36 5.99
N GLY A 134 13.83 -10.05 7.18
CA GLY A 134 14.86 -10.87 7.86
C GLY A 134 16.19 -10.20 8.18
N GLY A 135 16.32 -8.87 8.04
CA GLY A 135 17.50 -8.13 8.47
C GLY A 135 17.45 -7.71 9.94
N ARG A 136 18.60 -7.29 10.49
CA ARG A 136 18.63 -6.57 11.76
C ARG A 136 17.95 -5.21 11.56
N HIS A 137 17.03 -4.85 12.44
CA HIS A 137 16.23 -3.60 12.36
C HIS A 137 17.07 -2.34 12.06
N SER A 138 18.25 -2.20 12.68
CA SER A 138 19.15 -1.07 12.44
C SER A 138 19.74 -1.02 11.02
N ALA A 139 20.10 -2.18 10.45
CA ALA A 139 20.66 -2.25 9.11
C ALA A 139 19.59 -1.98 8.04
N GLU A 140 18.35 -2.40 8.31
CA GLU A 140 17.21 -2.11 7.43
C GLU A 140 16.85 -0.63 7.46
N LEU A 141 16.87 0.00 8.64
CA LEU A 141 16.70 1.44 8.78
C LEU A 141 17.76 2.21 7.97
N GLU A 142 19.04 1.87 8.14
CA GLU A 142 20.12 2.50 7.37
C GLU A 142 19.94 2.34 5.86
N ARG A 143 19.49 1.17 5.40
CA ARG A 143 19.16 0.94 3.98
C ARG A 143 18.03 1.87 3.54
N LEU A 144 16.92 1.92 4.26
CA LEU A 144 15.75 2.75 3.92
C LEU A 144 16.09 4.25 3.92
N VAL A 145 16.88 4.70 4.89
CA VAL A 145 17.38 6.08 4.97
C VAL A 145 18.24 6.40 3.74
N ASN A 146 19.15 5.51 3.37
CA ASN A 146 19.99 5.68 2.19
C ASN A 146 19.16 5.70 0.89
N GLU A 147 18.18 4.83 0.76
CA GLU A 147 17.27 4.77 -0.40
C GLU A 147 16.42 6.04 -0.52
N ALA A 148 15.83 6.50 0.59
CA ALA A 148 15.08 7.76 0.63
C ALA A 148 15.97 8.96 0.24
N ALA A 149 17.21 8.99 0.72
CA ALA A 149 18.17 10.03 0.39
C ALA A 149 18.61 9.99 -1.09
N GLU A 150 18.74 8.81 -1.70
CA GLU A 150 19.02 8.68 -3.13
C GLU A 150 17.83 9.14 -3.99
N ILE A 151 16.60 8.77 -3.63
CA ILE A 151 15.39 9.24 -4.30
C ILE A 151 15.26 10.76 -4.18
N ALA A 152 15.56 11.34 -3.01
CA ALA A 152 15.55 12.79 -2.80
C ALA A 152 16.50 13.50 -3.76
N VAL A 153 17.73 12.99 -3.92
CA VAL A 153 18.69 13.53 -4.90
C VAL A 153 18.12 13.44 -6.31
N TRP A 154 17.54 12.30 -6.69
CA TRP A 154 16.96 12.11 -8.03
C TRP A 154 15.81 13.10 -8.29
N CYS A 155 14.95 13.35 -7.30
CA CYS A 155 13.87 14.32 -7.38
C CYS A 155 14.39 15.75 -7.59
N THR A 156 15.40 16.15 -6.80
CA THR A 156 16.00 17.49 -6.95
C THR A 156 16.69 17.69 -8.29
N CYS A 157 17.40 16.66 -8.79
CA CYS A 157 18.00 16.67 -10.12
C CYS A 157 16.93 16.73 -11.23
N ALA A 158 15.81 16.01 -11.05
CA ALA A 158 14.68 15.98 -11.97
C ALA A 158 13.81 17.25 -11.94
N LYS A 159 14.06 18.17 -10.97
CA LYS A 159 13.25 19.36 -10.68
C LYS A 159 11.81 19.02 -10.24
N ILE A 160 11.66 17.99 -9.42
CA ILE A 160 10.41 17.62 -8.77
C ILE A 160 10.40 18.26 -7.38
N PRO A 161 9.46 19.18 -7.07
CA PRO A 161 9.50 19.97 -5.84
C PRO A 161 9.02 19.23 -4.60
N THR A 162 8.18 18.20 -4.74
CA THR A 162 7.59 17.49 -3.59
C THR A 162 7.78 15.99 -3.70
N LEU A 163 8.32 15.39 -2.64
CA LEU A 163 8.53 13.96 -2.48
C LEU A 163 7.82 13.46 -1.22
N THR A 164 6.95 12.46 -1.35
CA THR A 164 6.37 11.77 -0.19
C THR A 164 6.88 10.33 -0.10
N VAL A 165 7.55 9.99 0.98
CA VAL A 165 8.07 8.64 1.23
C VAL A 165 7.15 7.91 2.20
N TYR A 166 6.55 6.81 1.75
CA TYR A 166 5.72 5.94 2.59
C TYR A 166 6.49 4.71 3.05
N GLU A 167 6.40 4.42 4.35
CA GLU A 167 6.85 3.19 4.96
C GLU A 167 5.81 2.74 6.00
N ARG A 168 5.34 1.50 5.91
CA ARG A 168 4.17 1.02 6.66
C ARG A 168 4.30 1.17 8.18
N THR A 169 5.46 0.84 8.75
CA THR A 169 5.66 0.77 10.22
C THR A 169 5.88 2.14 10.87
N GLY A 170 6.18 3.18 10.09
CA GLY A 170 6.50 4.51 10.60
C GLY A 170 7.86 4.58 11.28
N ILE A 171 8.83 3.75 10.88
CA ILE A 171 10.16 3.68 11.51
C ILE A 171 10.88 5.04 11.48
N PHE A 172 10.64 5.84 10.45
CA PHE A 172 11.23 7.16 10.27
C PHE A 172 10.84 8.16 11.37
N LYS A 173 9.69 7.98 12.05
CA LYS A 173 9.17 8.94 13.04
C LYS A 173 10.14 9.17 14.19
N LYS A 174 10.92 8.14 14.56
CA LYS A 174 11.90 8.19 15.66
C LYS A 174 13.27 8.72 15.25
N TYR A 175 13.54 8.83 13.95
CA TYR A 175 14.88 9.08 13.41
C TYR A 175 14.91 10.23 12.39
N LEU A 176 13.93 11.13 12.42
CA LEU A 176 13.79 12.22 11.45
C LEU A 176 15.04 13.10 11.31
N PRO A 177 15.73 13.52 12.40
CA PRO A 177 16.97 14.29 12.28
C PRO A 177 18.10 13.50 11.59
N HIS A 178 18.16 12.18 11.84
CA HIS A 178 19.15 11.31 11.21
C HIS A 178 18.88 11.14 9.71
N VAL A 179 17.60 11.02 9.32
CA VAL A 179 17.18 10.97 7.93
C VAL A 179 17.56 12.27 7.21
N GLN A 180 17.25 13.42 7.79
CA GLN A 180 17.61 14.73 7.23
C GLN A 180 19.13 14.86 7.08
N GLN A 181 19.91 14.45 8.08
CA GLN A 181 21.36 14.48 8.00
C GLN A 181 21.89 13.62 6.85
N SER A 182 21.34 12.42 6.66
CA SER A 182 21.73 11.52 5.56
C SER A 182 21.39 12.11 4.18
N ILE A 183 20.20 12.71 4.04
CA ILE A 183 19.81 13.43 2.81
C ILE A 183 20.79 14.57 2.52
N ASN A 184 21.07 15.39 3.53
CA ASN A 184 22.02 16.49 3.40
C ASN A 184 23.43 15.99 3.01
N GLN A 185 23.91 14.89 3.61
CA GLN A 185 25.19 14.26 3.23
C GLN A 185 25.20 13.81 1.76
N LYS A 186 24.12 13.20 1.28
CA LYS A 186 23.98 12.82 -0.13
C LYS A 186 23.91 14.05 -1.03
N PHE A 187 23.24 15.13 -0.62
CA PHE A 187 23.25 16.40 -1.33
C PHE A 187 24.67 16.97 -1.45
N ARG A 188 25.47 16.91 -0.38
CA ARG A 188 26.89 17.31 -0.44
C ARG A 188 27.69 16.43 -1.41
N SER A 189 27.42 15.13 -1.42
CA SER A 189 28.11 14.19 -2.32
C SER A 189 27.81 14.44 -3.80
N TYR A 190 26.60 14.87 -4.14
CA TYR A 190 26.17 15.06 -5.54
C TYR A 190 26.39 16.50 -6.03
N PHE A 191 26.04 17.50 -5.22
CA PHE A 191 26.09 18.91 -5.61
C PHE A 191 27.28 19.68 -5.02
N GLY A 192 28.06 19.05 -4.13
CA GLY A 192 29.27 19.64 -3.55
C GLY A 192 28.96 20.85 -2.66
N ARG A 193 29.46 22.02 -3.08
CA ARG A 193 29.35 23.30 -2.35
C ARG A 193 28.01 24.00 -2.58
N HIS A 194 27.27 23.63 -3.63
CA HIS A 194 25.98 24.20 -3.96
C HIS A 194 24.92 23.25 -3.43
N GLN A 195 24.20 23.59 -2.35
CA GLN A 195 23.18 22.69 -1.79
C GLN A 195 21.77 23.27 -2.02
N PRO A 196 20.83 22.46 -2.52
CA PRO A 196 19.44 22.88 -2.62
C PRO A 196 18.82 23.04 -1.23
N SER A 197 17.76 23.84 -1.14
CA SER A 197 16.98 23.93 0.11
C SER A 197 16.14 22.68 0.29
N LEU A 198 16.02 22.24 1.55
CA LEU A 198 15.32 21.02 1.92
C LEU A 198 14.41 21.30 3.11
N THR A 199 13.14 20.95 2.98
CA THR A 199 12.21 20.87 4.10
C THR A 199 11.84 19.41 4.31
N VAL A 200 11.99 18.92 5.54
CA VAL A 200 11.59 17.57 5.94
C VAL A 200 10.46 17.69 6.94
N SER A 201 9.32 17.10 6.61
CA SER A 201 8.13 17.10 7.45
C SER A 201 7.60 15.68 7.68
N MET A 202 6.81 15.53 8.75
CA MET A 202 5.98 14.36 8.97
C MET A 202 4.59 14.82 9.37
N PRO A 203 3.53 14.14 8.92
CA PRO A 203 2.21 14.36 9.46
C PRO A 203 2.25 14.21 10.98
N HIS A 204 1.61 15.14 11.69
CA HIS A 204 1.39 15.07 13.13
C HIS A 204 2.67 15.20 13.99
N ALA A 205 3.81 15.52 13.38
CA ALA A 205 5.00 15.95 14.10
C ALA A 205 5.05 17.48 14.14
N ASP A 206 5.24 18.05 15.32
CA ASP A 206 5.42 19.50 15.48
C ASP A 206 6.76 19.99 14.91
N GLU A 207 7.69 19.06 14.64
CA GLU A 207 9.05 19.36 14.20
C GLU A 207 9.14 19.32 12.66
N VAL A 208 9.11 20.51 12.05
CA VAL A 208 9.48 20.70 10.63
C VAL A 208 10.95 21.05 10.57
N LEU A 209 11.73 20.22 9.89
CA LEU A 209 13.17 20.38 9.81
C LEU A 209 13.57 21.03 8.48
N GLU A 210 14.06 22.25 8.55
CA GLU A 210 14.50 23.01 7.38
C GLU A 210 16.03 23.02 7.25
N SER A 211 16.51 22.98 6.02
CA SER A 211 17.91 23.22 5.66
C SER A 211 17.97 24.25 4.54
N PRO A 212 18.64 25.40 4.76
CA PRO A 212 18.69 26.47 3.76
C PRO A 212 19.52 26.05 2.54
N ALA A 213 19.26 26.68 1.39
CA ALA A 213 20.10 26.51 0.21
C ALA A 213 21.48 27.14 0.44
N LEU A 214 22.54 26.54 -0.12
CA LEU A 214 23.90 27.08 -0.11
C LEU A 214 24.43 27.29 -1.53
N GLY A 215 25.27 28.33 -1.71
CA GLY A 215 25.97 28.63 -2.96
C GLY A 215 25.01 29.16 -4.05
N ASP A 216 25.27 28.80 -5.31
CA ASP A 216 24.46 29.18 -6.47
C ASP A 216 22.95 28.90 -6.34
N PHE A 217 22.55 27.82 -5.64
CA PHE A 217 21.12 27.55 -5.36
C PHE A 217 20.47 28.59 -4.43
N ALA A 218 21.25 29.34 -3.65
CA ALA A 218 20.72 30.44 -2.83
C ALA A 218 20.55 31.75 -3.61
N ARG A 219 21.10 31.87 -4.83
CA ARG A 219 21.16 33.13 -5.59
C ARG A 219 20.52 33.09 -6.98
N ALA A 220 20.63 31.98 -7.71
CA ALA A 220 20.28 31.92 -9.13
C ALA A 220 19.10 30.97 -9.45
N ASP A 221 19.02 29.81 -8.81
CA ASP A 221 17.94 28.82 -9.01
C ASP A 221 17.64 28.15 -7.66
N PRO A 222 16.69 28.66 -6.85
CA PRO A 222 16.33 28.04 -5.57
C PRO A 222 15.56 26.75 -5.82
N ARG A 223 16.30 25.66 -6.06
CA ARG A 223 15.74 24.31 -6.04
C ARG A 223 15.37 23.99 -4.60
N HIS A 224 14.08 23.95 -4.34
CA HIS A 224 13.50 23.58 -3.06
C HIS A 224 12.85 22.20 -3.18
N LEU A 225 13.26 21.28 -2.31
CA LEU A 225 12.61 19.98 -2.18
C LEU A 225 11.91 19.91 -0.83
N ASN A 226 10.60 19.70 -0.88
CA ASN A 226 9.80 19.33 0.29
C ASN A 226 9.68 17.80 0.35
N ILE A 227 10.16 17.20 1.43
CA ILE A 227 10.07 15.75 1.67
C ILE A 227 9.17 15.49 2.86
N SER A 228 8.06 14.80 2.63
CA SER A 228 7.20 14.31 3.69
C SER A 228 7.37 12.81 3.88
N PHE A 229 7.44 12.35 5.13
CA PHE A 229 7.45 10.92 5.47
C PHE A 229 6.13 10.53 6.11
N ILE A 230 5.48 9.51 5.56
CA ILE A 230 4.16 9.04 6.01
C ILE A 230 4.19 7.54 6.36
N SER A 231 3.27 7.11 7.23
CA SER A 231 3.07 5.71 7.62
C SER A 231 1.64 5.23 7.40
N ALA A 232 1.36 3.96 7.74
CA ALA A 232 0.02 3.38 7.62
C ALA A 232 -1.03 4.05 8.52
N GLU A 233 -0.60 4.64 9.64
CA GLU A 233 -1.43 5.42 10.56
C GLU A 233 -1.97 6.69 9.85
N ASP A 234 -1.15 7.28 8.99
CA ASP A 234 -1.50 8.50 8.25
C ASP A 234 -2.48 8.23 7.07
N GLY A 235 -3.03 7.02 6.98
CA GLY A 235 -3.96 6.60 5.94
C GLY A 235 -5.40 6.52 6.43
N ARG A 236 -5.84 5.30 6.73
CA ARG A 236 -7.24 5.03 7.12
C ARG A 236 -7.59 5.59 8.50
N GLU A 237 -6.61 5.56 9.41
CA GLU A 237 -6.82 6.04 10.78
C GLU A 237 -7.00 7.56 10.80
N SER A 238 -6.19 8.32 10.06
CA SER A 238 -6.43 9.77 9.90
C SER A 238 -7.78 10.12 9.29
N MET A 239 -8.32 9.30 8.38
CA MET A 239 -9.70 9.51 7.89
C MET A 239 -10.73 9.31 9.00
N VAL A 240 -10.56 8.28 9.84
CA VAL A 240 -11.44 8.04 10.98
C VAL A 240 -11.34 9.19 11.99
N ASP A 241 -10.13 9.66 12.28
CA ASP A 241 -9.92 10.77 13.21
C ASP A 241 -10.47 12.10 12.68
N LEU A 242 -10.32 12.38 11.38
CA LEU A 242 -10.95 13.54 10.75
C LEU A 242 -12.47 13.46 10.85
N THR A 243 -13.07 12.31 10.52
CA THR A 243 -14.53 12.15 10.63
C THR A 243 -15.03 12.26 12.06
N ARG A 244 -14.26 11.79 13.05
CA ARG A 244 -14.57 11.98 14.48
C ARG A 244 -14.55 13.47 14.83
N THR A 245 -13.50 14.19 14.45
CA THR A 245 -13.36 15.64 14.69
C THR A 245 -14.50 16.43 14.03
N LEU A 246 -14.82 16.14 12.77
CA LEU A 246 -15.94 16.79 12.05
C LEU A 246 -17.29 16.49 12.72
N ALA A 247 -17.52 15.26 13.18
CA ALA A 247 -18.73 14.88 13.90
C ALA A 247 -18.85 15.61 15.23
N GLU A 248 -17.77 15.72 16.00
CA GLU A 248 -17.74 16.48 17.26
C GLU A 248 -17.98 17.98 17.05
N MET A 249 -17.37 18.56 16.01
CA MET A 249 -17.60 19.96 15.65
C MET A 249 -19.05 20.19 15.24
N SER A 250 -19.67 19.23 14.56
CA SER A 250 -21.08 19.30 14.20
C SER A 250 -22.00 19.19 15.42
N GLN A 251 -21.72 18.28 16.35
CA GLN A 251 -22.46 18.17 17.62
C GLN A 251 -22.34 19.43 18.48
N LYS A 252 -21.20 20.12 18.43
CA LYS A 252 -20.97 21.41 19.10
C LYS A 252 -21.57 22.60 18.34
N ASN A 253 -22.35 22.38 17.29
CA ASN A 253 -22.94 23.39 16.40
C ASN A 253 -21.92 24.36 15.77
N LYS A 254 -20.65 23.94 15.62
CA LYS A 254 -19.60 24.72 14.92
C LYS A 254 -19.62 24.51 13.41
N LEU A 255 -20.19 23.40 12.95
CA LEU A 255 -20.25 23.02 11.54
C LEU A 255 -21.60 22.36 11.23
N SER A 256 -22.27 22.78 10.15
CA SER A 256 -23.49 22.10 9.70
C SER A 256 -23.11 20.77 9.03
N PRO A 257 -23.87 19.68 9.24
CA PRO A 257 -23.66 18.42 8.52
C PRO A 257 -23.71 18.57 6.98
N LYS A 258 -24.40 19.61 6.49
CA LYS A 258 -24.50 19.90 5.04
C LYS A 258 -23.23 20.51 4.46
N ASP A 259 -22.39 21.09 5.31
CA ASP A 259 -21.14 21.74 4.89
C ASP A 259 -20.00 20.71 4.77
N ILE A 260 -20.22 19.47 5.23
CA ILE A 260 -19.27 18.37 5.10
C ILE A 260 -19.32 17.82 3.68
N GLY A 261 -18.58 18.46 2.77
CA GLY A 261 -18.41 18.07 1.38
C GLY A 261 -17.07 17.37 1.09
N MET A 262 -16.93 16.85 -0.13
CA MET A 262 -15.68 16.27 -0.63
C MET A 262 -14.53 17.27 -0.63
N ASP A 263 -14.82 18.55 -0.89
CA ASP A 263 -13.80 19.61 -0.95
C ASP A 263 -13.24 19.93 0.44
N LEU A 264 -14.08 19.96 1.47
CA LEU A 264 -13.65 20.15 2.86
C LEU A 264 -12.77 18.98 3.30
N ILE A 265 -13.24 17.74 3.10
CA ILE A 265 -12.47 16.54 3.47
C ILE A 265 -11.13 16.50 2.71
N GLY A 266 -11.16 16.84 1.42
CA GLY A 266 -9.97 16.91 0.58
C GLY A 266 -8.96 17.96 1.06
N ALA A 267 -9.42 19.15 1.44
CA ALA A 267 -8.57 20.22 1.96
C ALA A 267 -7.94 19.81 3.31
N GLU A 268 -8.74 19.35 4.27
CA GLU A 268 -8.26 18.94 5.60
C GLU A 268 -7.26 17.77 5.54
N LEU A 269 -7.51 16.77 4.70
CA LEU A 269 -6.56 15.65 4.51
C LEU A 269 -5.29 16.09 3.77
N SER A 270 -5.40 17.03 2.82
CA SER A 270 -4.24 17.53 2.08
C SER A 270 -3.32 18.37 2.95
N GLU A 271 -3.89 19.20 3.83
CA GLU A 271 -3.14 20.02 4.78
C GLU A 271 -2.60 19.19 5.95
N GLY A 272 -3.37 18.24 6.46
CA GLY A 272 -2.99 17.45 7.64
C GLY A 272 -2.02 16.30 7.37
N ILE A 273 -2.01 15.75 6.15
CA ILE A 273 -1.23 14.55 5.82
C ILE A 273 -0.33 14.79 4.62
N MET A 274 -0.91 14.87 3.42
CA MET A 274 -0.18 15.06 2.18
C MET A 274 -1.11 15.52 1.05
N PRO A 275 -0.62 16.35 0.11
CA PRO A 275 -1.36 16.65 -1.12
C PRO A 275 -1.46 15.42 -2.03
N GLU A 276 -2.38 15.44 -3.00
CA GLU A 276 -2.53 14.35 -3.98
C GLU A 276 -1.23 14.19 -4.80
N PRO A 277 -0.62 12.99 -4.86
CA PRO A 277 0.56 12.76 -5.69
C PRO A 277 0.19 12.55 -7.16
N ASP A 278 1.03 13.01 -8.07
CA ASP A 278 0.85 12.80 -9.51
C ASP A 278 1.31 11.40 -9.95
N LEU A 279 2.41 10.93 -9.35
CA LEU A 279 3.05 9.65 -9.64
C LEU A 279 3.38 8.92 -8.33
N LEU A 280 2.99 7.65 -8.22
CA LEU A 280 3.35 6.76 -7.14
C LEU A 280 4.27 5.65 -7.68
N ILE A 281 5.47 5.53 -7.12
CA ILE A 281 6.42 4.47 -7.49
C ILE A 281 6.45 3.40 -6.42
N LEU A 282 6.16 2.16 -6.83
CA LEU A 282 6.24 0.97 -5.98
C LEU A 282 7.56 0.25 -6.24
N PHE A 283 8.47 0.29 -5.26
CA PHE A 283 9.72 -0.46 -5.29
C PHE A 283 9.51 -1.87 -4.72
N GLY A 284 8.70 -2.67 -5.43
CA GLY A 284 8.42 -4.05 -5.07
C GLY A 284 8.08 -4.91 -6.29
N PRO A 285 8.10 -6.24 -6.13
CA PRO A 285 7.90 -7.17 -7.26
C PRO A 285 6.46 -7.17 -7.78
N HIS A 286 5.52 -6.71 -6.95
CA HIS A 286 4.08 -6.72 -7.20
C HIS A 286 3.46 -5.38 -6.81
N VAL A 287 2.35 -5.05 -7.46
CA VAL A 287 1.54 -3.87 -7.12
C VAL A 287 0.85 -4.14 -5.79
N GLU A 288 1.38 -3.54 -4.73
CA GLU A 288 0.84 -3.64 -3.39
C GLU A 288 1.05 -2.31 -2.67
N LEU A 289 -0.06 -1.71 -2.26
CA LEU A 289 -0.08 -0.40 -1.59
C LEU A 289 0.15 -0.50 -0.08
N ASP A 290 0.00 -1.69 0.50
CA ASP A 290 0.39 -2.01 1.87
C ASP A 290 -0.15 -1.07 2.97
N GLY A 291 -1.33 -0.48 2.75
CA GLY A 291 -1.95 0.48 3.67
C GLY A 291 -1.72 1.96 3.34
N TYR A 292 -1.09 2.27 2.20
CA TYR A 292 -0.90 3.63 1.70
C TYR A 292 -2.22 4.44 1.74
N PRO A 293 -2.18 5.75 2.07
CA PRO A 293 -3.37 6.59 2.17
C PRO A 293 -4.28 6.47 0.93
N PRO A 294 -5.54 6.00 1.10
CA PRO A 294 -6.40 5.69 -0.04
C PRO A 294 -7.02 6.95 -0.67
N TRP A 295 -7.18 8.03 0.08
CA TRP A 295 -7.82 9.26 -0.40
C TRP A 295 -6.97 10.02 -1.44
N PRO A 296 -5.67 10.27 -1.21
CA PRO A 296 -4.87 11.09 -2.13
C PRO A 296 -4.61 10.43 -3.50
N ILE A 297 -4.74 9.09 -3.61
CA ILE A 297 -4.31 8.33 -4.81
C ILE A 297 -5.34 8.24 -5.94
N ARG A 298 -6.42 9.02 -5.89
CA ARG A 298 -7.56 8.91 -6.81
C ARG A 298 -7.20 9.13 -8.29
N LEU A 299 -6.28 10.05 -8.59
CA LEU A 299 -5.84 10.38 -9.95
C LEU A 299 -4.34 10.12 -10.18
N THR A 300 -3.69 9.49 -9.21
CA THR A 300 -2.25 9.22 -9.23
C THR A 300 -1.94 8.10 -10.22
N GLU A 301 -0.94 8.32 -11.07
CA GLU A 301 -0.39 7.24 -11.90
C GLU A 301 0.44 6.31 -11.01
N ILE A 302 0.14 5.01 -11.00
CA ILE A 302 0.87 4.02 -10.18
C ILE A 302 1.84 3.24 -11.08
N PHE A 303 3.13 3.38 -10.83
CA PHE A 303 4.17 2.64 -11.53
C PHE A 303 4.79 1.56 -10.64
N CYS A 304 4.79 0.33 -11.14
CA CYS A 304 5.45 -0.81 -10.51
C CYS A 304 6.25 -1.56 -11.57
N LEU A 305 7.56 -1.76 -11.32
CA LEU A 305 8.38 -2.59 -12.19
C LEU A 305 8.27 -4.05 -11.72
N PRO A 306 7.78 -4.98 -12.55
CA PRO A 306 7.63 -6.37 -12.13
C PRO A 306 8.97 -7.00 -11.82
N ASP A 307 8.98 -7.84 -10.78
CA ASP A 307 10.15 -8.60 -10.30
C ASP A 307 11.32 -7.73 -9.81
N ASN A 308 11.08 -6.44 -9.52
CA ASN A 308 12.07 -5.54 -8.94
C ASN A 308 11.98 -5.50 -7.41
N GLN A 309 13.10 -5.69 -6.72
CA GLN A 309 13.17 -5.63 -5.25
C GLN A 309 14.07 -4.51 -4.72
N GLU A 310 14.86 -3.87 -5.60
CA GLU A 310 15.83 -2.85 -5.21
C GLU A 310 15.34 -1.45 -5.61
N VAL A 311 15.70 -0.44 -4.82
CA VAL A 311 15.55 0.95 -5.23
C VAL A 311 16.66 1.29 -6.22
N GLY A 312 16.29 1.50 -7.48
CA GLY A 312 17.24 1.79 -8.55
C GLY A 312 16.83 3.00 -9.37
N TYR A 313 17.82 3.80 -9.78
CA TYR A 313 17.59 4.98 -10.63
C TYR A 313 16.90 4.63 -11.95
N GLN A 314 17.16 3.44 -12.50
CA GLN A 314 16.51 3.00 -13.74
C GLN A 314 15.00 2.83 -13.59
N VAL A 315 14.56 2.35 -12.43
CA VAL A 315 13.13 2.21 -12.10
C VAL A 315 12.50 3.60 -12.02
N PHE A 316 13.18 4.53 -11.34
CA PHE A 316 12.78 5.94 -11.26
C PHE A 316 12.65 6.59 -12.64
N LEU A 317 13.68 6.47 -13.49
CA LEU A 317 13.66 7.05 -14.83
C LEU A 317 12.57 6.43 -15.73
N ARG A 318 12.35 5.11 -15.62
CA ARG A 318 11.28 4.43 -16.35
C ARG A 318 9.90 4.87 -15.88
N ALA A 319 9.72 5.07 -14.57
CA ALA A 319 8.49 5.62 -14.01
C ALA A 319 8.20 7.01 -14.58
N LEU A 320 9.20 7.90 -14.60
CA LEU A 320 9.06 9.24 -15.17
C LEU A 320 8.75 9.21 -16.67
N ARG A 321 9.39 8.31 -17.44
CA ARG A 321 9.09 8.13 -18.88
C ARG A 321 7.66 7.64 -19.11
N ASN A 322 7.17 6.72 -18.28
CA ASN A 322 5.78 6.27 -18.36
C ASN A 322 4.82 7.40 -18.01
N PHE A 323 5.07 8.12 -16.92
CA PHE A 323 4.29 9.29 -16.55
C PHE A 323 4.27 10.34 -17.66
N ALA A 324 5.41 10.60 -18.31
CA ALA A 324 5.53 11.54 -19.42
C ALA A 324 4.64 11.19 -20.62
N ASN A 325 4.36 9.90 -20.84
CA ASN A 325 3.53 9.41 -21.93
C ASN A 325 2.08 9.12 -21.53
N ALA A 326 1.77 9.07 -20.22
CA ALA A 326 0.41 8.79 -19.73
C ALA A 326 -0.60 9.86 -20.19
N GLN A 327 -1.87 9.47 -20.39
CA GLN A 327 -2.94 10.38 -20.76
C GLN A 327 -3.98 10.47 -19.64
N PHE A 328 -4.17 11.66 -19.08
CA PHE A 328 -5.17 11.89 -18.02
C PHE A 328 -6.46 12.43 -18.62
N ARG A 329 -7.44 11.56 -18.81
CA ARG A 329 -8.73 11.92 -19.44
C ARG A 329 -9.76 12.52 -18.48
N LYS A 330 -9.57 12.34 -17.16
CA LYS A 330 -10.43 12.92 -16.10
C LYS A 330 -11.93 12.75 -16.39
N GLY A 331 -12.32 11.60 -16.95
CA GLY A 331 -13.72 11.27 -17.30
C GLY A 331 -14.24 11.78 -18.64
N LYS A 332 -13.38 12.30 -19.53
CA LYS A 332 -13.74 12.75 -20.90
C LYS A 332 -13.32 11.79 -22.00
#